data_AF-A0A3C1YGC6-F1
#
_entry.id   AF-A0A3C1YGC6-F1
#
_cell.length_a   1.000
_cell.length_b   1.000
_cell.length_c   1.000
_cell.angle_alpha   90.00
_cell.angle_beta   90.00
_cell.angle_gamma   90.00
#
_symmetry.space_group_name_H-M   'P 1'
#
loop_
_entity.id
_entity.type
_entity.pdbx_description
1 polymer ?
#
loop_
_entity_poly.entity_id
_entity_poly.type
_entity_poly.pdbx_seq_one_letter_code
_entity_poly.pdbx_strand_id
1 'polypeptide(L)' 'DAALMMLLGADGIFVGSGIFKSTDPFKRAKAIVEATFHYDDPAVVARVSRGLGEAMPGIEMAMLSDADRMQNRGT' A
#
# COMPACT_ATOMS: atom_id res chain seq x y z
N ASP A 1 -1.08 -4.87 -1.69
CA ASP A 1 -0.10 -3.93 -2.26
C ASP A 1 1.32 -4.25 -1.86
N ALA A 2 1.66 -4.20 -0.57
CA ALA A 2 2.98 -4.57 -0.05
C ALA A 2 3.50 -5.91 -0.64
N ALA A 3 2.75 -6.99 -0.47
CA ALA A 3 3.10 -8.30 -1.01
C ALA A 3 3.23 -8.32 -2.54
N LEU A 4 2.39 -7.55 -3.26
CA LEU A 4 2.45 -7.47 -4.72
C LEU A 4 3.77 -6.86 -5.18
N MET A 5 4.23 -5.78 -4.53
CA MET A 5 5.51 -5.15 -4.88
C MET A 5 6.69 -6.12 -4.68
N MET A 6 6.66 -6.91 -3.62
CA MET A 6 7.66 -7.96 -3.39
C MET A 6 7.61 -9.06 -4.46
N LEU A 7 6.40 -9.51 -4.85
CA LEU A 7 6.22 -10.48 -5.95
C LEU A 7 6.73 -9.96 -7.30
N LEU A 8 6.69 -8.63 -7.52
CA LEU A 8 7.25 -7.99 -8.71
C LEU A 8 8.78 -7.81 -8.64
N GLY A 9 9.44 -8.28 -7.58
CA GLY A 9 10.89 -8.28 -7.44
C GLY A 9 11.46 -7.04 -6.74
N ALA A 10 10.66 -6.28 -5.98
CA ALA A 10 11.18 -5.20 -5.15
C ALA A 10 11.98 -5.74 -3.95
N ASP A 11 13.09 -5.09 -3.61
CA ASP A 11 13.88 -5.42 -2.41
C ASP A 11 13.22 -4.92 -1.11
N GLY A 12 12.26 -4.03 -1.22
CA GLY A 12 11.52 -3.44 -0.11
C GLY A 12 10.50 -2.42 -0.58
N ILE A 13 9.70 -1.90 0.36
CA ILE A 13 8.63 -0.94 0.08
C ILE A 13 8.72 0.28 0.99
N PHE A 14 8.27 1.43 0.47
CA PHE A 14 8.08 2.66 1.26
C PHE A 14 6.59 2.93 1.45
N VAL A 15 6.17 3.15 2.69
CA VAL A 15 4.78 3.49 3.02
C VAL A 15 4.73 4.65 4.00
N GLY A 16 4.06 5.73 3.61
CA GLY A 16 3.80 6.89 4.48
C GLY A 16 2.31 7.02 4.79
N SER A 17 1.59 7.69 3.90
CA SER A 17 0.18 8.05 4.09
C SER A 17 -0.76 6.85 4.30
N GLY A 18 -0.48 5.71 3.66
CA GLY A 18 -1.25 4.47 3.83
C GLY A 18 -1.27 3.93 5.28
N ILE A 19 -0.27 4.28 6.10
CA ILE A 19 -0.24 3.96 7.54
C ILE A 19 -0.85 5.12 8.34
N PHE A 20 -0.30 6.32 8.21
CA PHE A 20 -0.60 7.42 9.14
C PHE A 20 -1.96 8.11 8.89
N LYS A 21 -2.55 7.96 7.70
CA LYS A 21 -3.90 8.45 7.39
C LYS A 21 -4.96 7.35 7.47
N SER A 22 -4.63 6.20 8.07
CA SER A 22 -5.60 5.14 8.33
C SER A 22 -6.33 5.32 9.65
N THR A 23 -7.43 4.59 9.83
CA THR A 23 -8.20 4.57 11.07
C THR A 23 -7.43 3.96 12.26
N ASP A 24 -6.52 3.02 11.99
CA ASP A 24 -5.65 2.40 13.00
C ASP A 24 -4.22 2.23 12.43
N PRO A 25 -3.36 3.24 12.60
CA PRO A 25 -2.00 3.22 12.07
C PRO A 25 -1.15 2.06 12.58
N PHE A 26 -1.29 1.68 13.86
CA PHE A 26 -0.48 0.60 14.45
C PHE A 26 -0.83 -0.75 13.84
N LYS A 27 -2.13 -1.06 13.77
CA LYS A 27 -2.62 -2.31 13.19
C LYS A 27 -2.26 -2.40 11.71
N ARG A 28 -2.39 -1.30 10.96
CA ARG A 28 -2.04 -1.27 9.54
C ARG A 28 -0.54 -1.39 9.30
N ALA A 29 0.30 -0.71 10.09
CA ALA A 29 1.75 -0.86 10.00
C ALA A 29 2.18 -2.32 10.24
N LYS A 30 1.65 -2.96 11.29
CA LYS A 30 1.93 -4.37 11.56
C LYS A 30 1.51 -5.27 10.40
N ALA A 31 0.32 -5.08 9.85
CA ALA A 31 -0.16 -5.87 8.72
C ALA A 31 0.69 -5.69 7.45
N ILE A 32 1.19 -4.48 7.20
CA ILE A 32 2.08 -4.19 6.05
C ILE A 32 3.43 -4.87 6.23
N VAL A 33 4.01 -4.83 7.43
CA VAL A 33 5.28 -5.53 7.73
C VAL A 33 5.12 -7.04 7.54
N GLU A 34 4.09 -7.63 8.12
CA GLU A 34 3.79 -9.07 7.98
C GLU A 34 3.53 -9.46 6.53
N ALA A 35 2.77 -8.66 5.77
CA ALA A 35 2.49 -8.92 4.36
C ALA A 35 3.73 -8.76 3.47
N THR A 36 4.67 -7.89 3.83
CA THR A 36 5.96 -7.74 3.13
C THR A 36 6.84 -8.95 3.39
N PHE A 37 6.90 -9.42 4.63
CA PHE A 37 7.76 -10.54 5.01
C PHE A 37 7.25 -11.89 4.49
N HIS A 38 5.93 -12.10 4.53
CA HIS A 38 5.26 -13.33 4.06
C HIS A 38 4.57 -13.14 2.71
N TYR A 39 5.19 -12.40 1.80
CA TYR A 39 4.56 -11.97 0.55
C TYR A 39 4.14 -13.13 -0.38
N ASP A 40 4.78 -14.29 -0.24
CA ASP A 40 4.56 -15.51 -1.01
C ASP A 40 3.63 -16.53 -0.32
N ASP A 41 3.10 -16.22 0.87
CA ASP A 41 2.10 -17.02 1.58
C ASP A 41 0.72 -16.36 1.50
N PRO A 42 -0.17 -16.83 0.59
CA PRO A 42 -1.50 -16.25 0.42
C PRO A 42 -2.37 -16.34 1.68
N ALA A 43 -2.17 -17.35 2.52
CA ALA A 43 -2.96 -17.54 3.74
C ALA A 43 -2.59 -16.50 4.80
N VAL A 44 -1.30 -16.19 4.95
CA VAL A 44 -0.84 -15.12 5.85
C VAL A 44 -1.31 -13.76 5.34
N VAL A 45 -1.12 -13.45 4.06
CA VAL A 45 -1.56 -12.19 3.45
C VAL A 45 -3.06 -11.99 3.63
N ALA A 46 -3.87 -13.01 3.38
CA ALA A 46 -5.32 -12.96 3.57
C ALA A 46 -5.71 -12.76 5.04
N ARG A 47 -4.98 -13.37 5.98
CA ARG A 47 -5.23 -13.22 7.43
C ARG A 47 -4.93 -11.81 7.92
N VAL A 48 -3.76 -11.26 7.58
CA VAL A 48 -3.33 -9.94 8.06
C VAL A 48 -4.10 -8.79 7.42
N SER A 49 -4.71 -9.02 6.26
CA SER A 49 -5.57 -8.04 5.58
C SER A 49 -6.94 -7.85 6.24
N ARG A 50 -7.31 -8.70 7.21
CA ARG A 50 -8.64 -8.66 7.84
C ARG A 50 -8.74 -7.58 8.92
N GLY A 51 -9.90 -6.92 8.97
CA GLY A 51 -10.25 -6.02 10.06
C GLY A 51 -9.33 -4.79 10.19
N LEU A 52 -8.69 -4.35 9.11
CA LEU A 52 -7.77 -3.20 9.13
C LEU A 52 -8.50 -1.84 9.15
N GLY A 53 -9.83 -1.84 9.08
CA GLY A 53 -10.62 -0.61 8.95
C GLY A 53 -10.48 0.01 7.56
N GLU A 54 -10.95 1.24 7.41
CA GLU A 54 -10.96 1.93 6.12
C GLU A 54 -9.55 2.27 5.64
N ALA A 55 -9.30 2.04 4.36
CA ALA A 55 -8.08 2.49 3.70
C ALA A 55 -8.06 4.02 3.57
N MET A 56 -6.87 4.59 3.37
CA MET A 56 -6.77 5.99 3.00
C MET A 56 -7.51 6.21 1.66
N PRO A 57 -8.30 7.28 1.50
CA PRO A 57 -8.89 7.63 0.21
C PRO A 57 -7.79 7.89 -0.83
N GLY A 58 -7.91 7.25 -1.99
CA GLY A 58 -7.07 7.55 -3.15
C GLY A 58 -7.52 8.83 -3.85
N ILE A 59 -6.62 9.42 -4.64
CA ILE A 59 -6.94 10.49 -5.59
C ILE A 59 -6.84 9.87 -6.99
N GLU A 60 -7.87 10.07 -7.80
CA GLU A 60 -7.86 9.61 -9.19
C GLU A 60 -6.83 10.37 -10.02
N MET A 61 -6.11 9.65 -10.90
CA MET A 61 -5.01 10.22 -11.70
C MET A 61 -5.45 11.43 -12.55
N ALA A 62 -6.69 11.40 -13.07
CA ALA A 62 -7.25 12.49 -13.88
C ALA A 62 -7.47 13.79 -13.09
N MET A 63 -7.54 13.70 -11.75
CA MET A 63 -7.73 14.86 -10.86
C MET A 63 -6.40 15.43 -10.34
N LEU A 64 -5.27 14.78 -10.62
CA LEU A 64 -3.96 15.29 -10.22
C LEU A 64 -3.61 16.54 -11.04
N SER A 65 -3.14 17.56 -10.34
CA SER A 65 -2.54 18.74 -10.96
C SER A 65 -1.25 18.37 -11.70
N ASP A 66 -0.82 19.19 -12.65
CA ASP A 66 0.43 18.95 -13.39
C ASP A 66 1.66 18.92 -12.46
N ALA A 67 1.62 19.65 -11.33
CA ALA A 67 2.71 19.67 -10.34
C ALA A 67 2.80 18.39 -9.51
N ASP A 68 1.68 17.66 -9.35
CA ASP A 68 1.61 16.43 -8.54
C ASP A 68 1.92 15.18 -9.37
N ARG A 69 2.06 15.30 -10.69
CA ARG A 69 2.37 14.18 -11.59
C ARG A 69 3.86 13.88 -11.60
N MET A 70 4.21 12.62 -11.37
CA MET A 70 5.60 12.16 -11.47
C MET A 70 6.16 12.19 -12.90
N GLN A 71 5.30 12.06 -13.91
CA GLN A 71 5.68 12.15 -15.32
C GLN A 71 4.46 12.47 -16.20
N ASN A 72 4.62 13.36 -17.18
CA ASN A 72 3.62 13.57 -18.23
C ASN A 72 3.69 12.42 -19.23
N ARG A 73 2.66 11.57 -19.27
CA ARG A 73 2.52 10.50 -20.28
C ARG A 73 1.15 10.61 -20.95
N GLY A 74 1.16 10.83 -22.27
CA GLY A 74 -0.02 11.08 -23.10
C GLY A 74 -0.13 12.56 -23.52
N THR A 75 -0.27 12.79 -24.83
CA THR A 75 -0.67 14.07 -25.44
C THR A 75 -2.18 14.25 -25.36
#